data_AF-A0A925VUE1-F1
#
_entry.id   AF-A0A925VUE1-F1
#
_cell.length_a   1.000
_cell.length_b   1.000
_cell.length_c   1.000
_cell.angle_alpha   90.00
_cell.angle_beta   90.00
_cell.angle_gamma   90.00
#
_symmetry.space_group_name_H-M   'P 1'
#
loop_
_entity.id
_entity.type
_entity.pdbx_description
1 polymer ?
#
loop_
_entity_poly.entity_id
_entity_poly.type
_entity_poly.pdbx_seq_one_letter_code
_entity_poly.pdbx_strand_id
1 'polypeptide(L)'
;MNSIRLRSFSHLFLALLLTFAAVGNSSAQDVGAAPAVSKEGVTPGSTDGATAATATGAQDVTAAGAPTPGSGGGDAAAIAAGDALFKGNCAQCHAVKDKVVGPALGGITKRRTVAWLIPWIKNSSKVVASGDEYAVKLYNEYQKQQMPSFQLSD
;
A
#
# COMPACT_ATOMS: atom_id res chain seq x y z
N MET A 1 -40.29 40.80 33.09
CA MET A 1 -39.25 39.93 32.52
C MET A 1 -39.72 39.43 31.16
N ASN A 2 -38.86 39.58 30.15
CA ASN A 2 -38.84 38.99 28.79
C ASN A 2 -40.08 38.99 27.90
N SER A 3 -40.22 40.07 27.14
CA SER A 3 -40.84 40.06 25.81
C SER A 3 -39.75 39.91 24.75
N ILE A 4 -39.49 38.70 24.26
CA ILE A 4 -38.64 38.46 23.08
C ILE A 4 -39.60 38.24 21.89
N ARG A 5 -39.92 39.33 21.19
CA ARG A 5 -40.62 39.28 19.90
C ARG A 5 -39.58 39.14 18.79
N LEU A 6 -39.53 37.94 18.23
CA LEU A 6 -38.98 37.61 16.90
C LEU A 6 -39.37 38.67 15.87
N ARG A 7 -38.40 39.25 15.17
CA ARG A 7 -38.53 39.70 13.78
C ARG A 7 -37.15 39.98 13.17
N SER A 8 -36.98 39.57 11.91
CA SER A 8 -35.96 40.04 10.97
C SER A 8 -34.62 39.30 10.90
N PHE A 9 -34.62 37.98 10.76
CA PHE A 9 -33.45 37.24 10.22
C PHE A 9 -33.81 36.21 9.13
N SER A 10 -35.02 36.27 8.58
CA SER A 10 -35.55 35.25 7.65
C SER A 10 -35.52 35.65 6.16
N HIS A 11 -34.90 36.79 5.79
CA HIS A 11 -34.90 37.26 4.39
C HIS A 11 -33.52 37.51 3.78
N LEU A 12 -32.43 37.40 4.54
CA LEU A 12 -31.06 37.59 4.01
C LEU A 12 -30.40 36.30 3.49
N PHE A 13 -30.99 35.12 3.74
CA PHE A 13 -30.43 33.83 3.29
C PHE A 13 -31.11 33.24 2.05
N LEU A 14 -32.19 33.85 1.53
CA LEU A 14 -32.96 33.30 0.39
C LEU A 14 -32.60 33.92 -0.98
N ALA A 15 -31.62 34.83 -1.04
CA ALA A 15 -31.24 35.54 -2.27
C ALA A 15 -29.83 35.20 -2.80
N LEU A 16 -29.25 34.05 -2.42
CA LEU A 16 -27.96 33.59 -2.95
C LEU A 16 -28.04 32.26 -3.72
N LEU A 17 -29.22 31.65 -3.84
CA LEU A 17 -29.40 30.30 -4.40
C LEU A 17 -30.02 30.26 -5.82
N LEU A 18 -30.08 31.37 -6.55
CA LEU A 18 -30.88 31.47 -7.78
C LEU A 18 -30.16 32.02 -9.04
N THR A 19 -28.83 31.98 -9.12
CA THR A 19 -28.09 32.50 -10.31
C THR A 19 -27.03 31.58 -10.94
N PHE A 20 -27.00 30.28 -10.65
CA PHE A 20 -26.13 29.35 -11.40
C PHE A 20 -26.93 28.22 -12.06
N ALA A 21 -27.85 28.61 -12.95
CA ALA A 21 -28.36 27.73 -13.99
C ALA A 21 -27.99 28.33 -15.35
N ALA A 22 -27.34 27.51 -16.19
CA ALA A 22 -26.99 27.76 -17.59
C ALA A 22 -25.70 28.57 -17.88
N VAL A 23 -24.56 27.87 -17.85
CA VAL A 23 -23.64 27.83 -18.99
C VAL A 23 -23.08 26.41 -19.07
N GLY A 24 -23.42 25.72 -20.15
CA GLY A 24 -22.75 24.49 -20.53
C GLY A 24 -21.43 24.81 -21.21
N ASN A 25 -20.40 24.03 -20.91
CA ASN A 25 -19.33 23.77 -21.86
C ASN A 25 -18.86 22.33 -21.68
N SER A 26 -19.14 21.53 -22.70
CA SER A 26 -18.46 20.27 -22.95
C SER A 26 -16.98 20.56 -23.15
N SER A 27 -16.15 20.13 -22.20
CA SER A 27 -14.76 19.81 -22.47
C SER A 27 -14.51 18.44 -21.89
N ALA A 28 -14.34 17.46 -22.78
CA ALA A 28 -13.69 16.21 -22.47
C ALA A 28 -12.43 16.53 -21.67
N GLN A 29 -12.39 16.08 -20.42
CA GLN A 29 -11.13 15.98 -19.71
C GLN A 29 -10.37 14.89 -20.43
N ASP A 30 -9.28 15.31 -21.07
CA ASP A 30 -8.20 14.40 -21.36
C ASP A 30 -7.91 13.66 -20.05
N VAL A 31 -8.14 12.35 -20.07
CA VAL A 31 -7.51 11.49 -19.08
C VAL A 31 -6.03 11.57 -19.41
N GLY A 32 -5.37 12.53 -18.75
CA GLY A 32 -3.96 12.79 -18.87
C GLY A 32 -3.23 11.47 -18.89
N ALA A 33 -2.43 11.29 -19.94
CA ALA A 33 -1.48 10.21 -20.04
C ALA A 33 -0.80 10.06 -18.68
N ALA A 34 -0.86 8.84 -18.12
CA ALA A 34 -0.07 8.48 -16.97
C ALA A 34 1.35 8.98 -17.21
N PRO A 35 1.99 9.68 -16.25
CA PRO A 35 3.38 10.05 -16.42
C PRO A 35 4.14 8.77 -16.73
N ALA A 36 4.91 8.79 -17.81
CA ALA A 36 5.83 7.72 -18.15
C ALA A 36 6.68 7.47 -16.89
N VAL A 37 6.37 6.39 -16.18
CA VAL A 37 7.23 5.87 -15.13
C VAL A 37 8.50 5.46 -15.83
N SER A 38 9.53 6.28 -15.66
CA SER A 38 10.83 6.06 -16.25
C SER A 38 11.29 4.65 -15.91
N LYS A 39 11.66 3.90 -16.95
CA LYS A 39 12.27 2.58 -16.86
C LYS A 39 13.72 2.74 -16.42
N GLU A 40 13.96 3.34 -15.26
CA GLU A 40 15.23 3.14 -14.55
C GLU A 40 14.96 2.12 -13.46
N GLY A 41 15.33 0.87 -13.76
CA GLY A 41 15.31 -0.20 -12.79
C GLY A 41 16.08 0.21 -11.54
N VAL A 42 15.46 -0.02 -10.38
CA VAL A 42 16.17 -0.11 -9.11
C VAL A 42 17.22 -1.20 -9.30
N THR A 43 18.45 -0.79 -9.51
CA THR A 43 19.64 -1.64 -9.47
C THR A 43 20.08 -1.70 -8.01
N PRO A 44 19.96 -2.84 -7.31
CA PRO A 44 20.56 -2.98 -6.00
C PRO A 44 22.05 -3.26 -6.20
N GLY A 45 22.90 -2.30 -5.83
CA GLY A 45 24.32 -2.54 -5.55
C GLY A 45 25.31 -2.07 -6.61
N SER A 46 25.81 -0.85 -6.44
CA SER A 46 27.24 -0.59 -6.68
C SER A 46 27.78 0.16 -5.47
N THR A 47 28.57 -0.55 -4.66
CA THR A 47 29.44 0.05 -3.64
C THR A 47 30.86 -0.17 -4.11
N ASP A 48 31.43 0.84 -4.74
CA ASP A 48 32.88 0.92 -4.89
C ASP A 48 33.49 1.40 -3.56
N GLY A 49 34.40 0.58 -3.02
CA GLY A 49 35.52 1.05 -2.22
C GLY A 49 35.28 1.31 -0.73
N ALA A 50 35.24 0.24 0.07
CA ALA A 50 35.78 0.28 1.43
C ALA A 50 36.53 -1.02 1.72
N THR A 51 37.84 -0.88 1.86
CA THR A 51 38.84 -1.90 2.13
C THR A 51 38.65 -2.63 3.46
N ALA A 52 38.83 -3.96 3.40
CA ALA A 52 39.41 -4.86 4.40
C ALA A 52 38.88 -4.83 5.85
N ALA A 53 38.16 -5.90 6.21
CA ALA A 53 38.36 -6.58 7.49
C ALA A 53 37.99 -8.06 7.37
N THR A 54 39.01 -8.91 7.47
CA THR A 54 38.94 -10.37 7.60
C THR A 54 38.23 -10.77 8.89
N ALA A 55 37.23 -11.64 8.80
CA ALA A 55 36.88 -12.57 9.87
C ALA A 55 36.25 -13.85 9.29
N THR A 56 37.06 -14.90 9.32
CA THR A 56 36.74 -16.29 9.01
C THR A 56 35.52 -16.78 9.79
N GLY A 57 34.59 -17.41 9.08
CA GLY A 57 33.46 -18.12 9.66
C GLY A 57 32.76 -18.95 8.58
N ALA A 58 33.37 -20.08 8.23
CA ALA A 58 32.78 -21.05 7.31
C ALA A 58 31.51 -21.66 7.92
N GLN A 59 30.42 -21.64 7.17
CA GLN A 59 29.31 -22.58 7.29
C GLN A 59 28.88 -23.00 5.88
N ASP A 60 29.54 -24.08 5.47
CA ASP A 60 29.07 -25.22 4.67
C ASP A 60 27.66 -25.09 4.07
N VAL A 61 27.63 -25.03 2.73
CA VAL A 61 26.45 -25.08 1.88
C VAL A 61 26.24 -26.51 1.40
N THR A 62 25.54 -27.34 2.17
CA THR A 62 25.00 -28.60 1.66
C THR A 62 23.61 -28.90 2.22
N ALA A 63 22.57 -28.36 1.57
CA ALA A 63 21.32 -29.09 1.29
C ALA A 63 20.34 -28.20 0.48
N ALA A 64 19.97 -28.69 -0.70
CA ALA A 64 18.79 -28.24 -1.42
C ALA A 64 17.53 -28.56 -0.60
N GLY A 65 17.06 -27.59 0.17
CA GLY A 65 15.72 -27.55 0.73
C GLY A 65 15.07 -26.26 0.28
N ALA A 66 13.91 -26.33 -0.38
CA ALA A 66 13.12 -25.16 -0.70
C ALA A 66 12.94 -24.29 0.57
N PRO A 67 13.07 -22.96 0.48
CA PRO A 67 12.96 -22.12 1.65
C PRO A 67 11.57 -22.30 2.27
N THR A 68 11.53 -22.86 3.48
CA THR A 68 10.30 -22.97 4.26
C THR A 68 9.74 -21.57 4.46
N PRO A 69 8.52 -21.27 4.00
CA PRO A 69 8.01 -19.91 4.09
C PRO A 69 7.63 -19.60 5.53
N GLY A 70 8.38 -18.70 6.17
CA GLY A 70 8.06 -18.18 7.50
C GLY A 70 9.14 -18.32 8.58
N SER A 71 10.35 -18.80 8.26
CA SER A 71 11.46 -18.70 9.21
C SER A 71 12.00 -17.28 9.24
N GLY A 72 11.75 -16.56 10.34
CA GLY A 72 12.24 -15.20 10.59
C GLY A 72 13.76 -15.10 10.84
N GLY A 73 14.55 -15.92 10.15
CA GLY A 73 15.99 -15.86 10.09
C GLY A 73 16.42 -15.66 8.65
N GLY A 74 16.12 -14.48 8.10
CA GLY A 74 16.68 -14.08 6.82
C GLY A 74 18.15 -13.70 6.99
N ASP A 75 18.96 -13.92 5.97
CA ASP A 75 20.29 -13.33 5.93
C ASP A 75 20.18 -11.80 6.06
N ALA A 76 21.20 -11.16 6.63
CA ALA A 76 21.13 -9.74 6.94
C ALA A 76 20.88 -8.87 5.70
N ALA A 77 21.34 -9.31 4.52
CA ALA A 77 21.12 -8.62 3.27
C ALA A 77 19.65 -8.71 2.82
N ALA A 78 19.00 -9.87 2.91
CA ALA A 78 17.59 -10.04 2.63
C ALA A 78 16.70 -9.24 3.60
N ILE A 79 17.07 -9.17 4.88
CA ILE A 79 16.36 -8.33 5.85
C ILE A 79 16.46 -6.85 5.46
N ALA A 80 17.66 -6.37 5.10
CA ALA A 80 17.85 -4.99 4.68
C ALA A 80 17.11 -4.67 3.37
N ALA A 81 17.14 -5.58 2.39
CA ALA A 81 16.40 -5.45 1.13
C ALA A 81 14.88 -5.42 1.37
N GLY A 82 14.37 -6.29 2.24
CA GLY A 82 12.97 -6.31 2.65
C GLY A 82 12.53 -5.03 3.35
N ASP A 83 13.35 -4.47 4.24
CA ASP A 83 13.10 -3.18 4.90
C ASP A 83 13.04 -2.02 3.89
N ALA A 84 13.97 -1.97 2.94
CA ALA A 84 13.97 -0.98 1.88
C ALA A 84 12.71 -1.07 1.00
N LEU A 85 12.34 -2.29 0.58
CA LEU A 85 11.10 -2.53 -0.17
C LEU A 85 9.87 -2.10 0.61
N PHE A 86 9.79 -2.44 1.90
CA PHE A 86 8.67 -2.08 2.76
C PHE A 86 8.52 -0.56 2.90
N LYS A 87 9.62 0.15 3.18
CA LYS A 87 9.62 1.61 3.30
C LYS A 87 9.22 2.31 2.00
N GLY A 88 9.70 1.81 0.86
CA GLY A 88 9.43 2.42 -0.45
C GLY A 88 7.99 2.20 -0.95
N ASN A 89 7.32 1.12 -0.56
CA ASN A 89 6.07 0.69 -1.20
C ASN A 89 4.89 0.50 -0.25
N CYS A 90 5.16 0.21 1.03
CA CYS A 90 4.15 -0.34 1.96
C CYS A 90 3.90 0.56 3.17
N ALA A 91 4.94 1.23 3.67
CA ALA A 91 4.91 1.97 4.93
C ALA A 91 3.92 3.15 4.94
N GLN A 92 3.56 3.68 3.76
CA GLN A 92 2.56 4.74 3.65
C GLN A 92 1.15 4.30 4.08
N CYS A 93 0.86 3.01 3.95
CA CYS A 93 -0.47 2.46 4.20
C CYS A 93 -0.50 1.45 5.35
N HIS A 94 0.63 0.84 5.68
CA HIS A 94 0.72 -0.22 6.67
C HIS A 94 1.76 0.09 7.75
N ALA A 95 1.40 -0.23 8.99
CA ALA A 95 2.35 -0.30 10.10
C ALA A 95 2.49 -1.75 10.59
N VAL A 96 3.54 -2.01 11.38
CA VAL A 96 3.77 -3.35 11.94
C VAL A 96 2.76 -3.65 13.05
N LYS A 97 2.43 -2.68 13.90
CA LYS A 97 1.59 -2.92 15.09
C LYS A 97 0.24 -2.20 15.09
N ASP A 98 0.06 -1.25 14.18
CA ASP A 98 -1.12 -0.39 14.17
C ASP A 98 -1.85 -0.47 12.83
N LYS A 99 -3.15 -0.20 12.88
CA LYS A 99 -3.95 0.03 11.67
C LYS A 99 -3.72 1.48 11.22
N VAL A 100 -3.38 1.64 9.95
CA VAL A 100 -3.23 2.96 9.31
C VAL A 100 -4.31 3.07 8.24
N VAL A 101 -3.95 2.96 6.96
CA VAL A 101 -4.91 2.78 5.86
C VAL A 101 -5.28 1.31 5.75
N GLY A 102 -4.28 0.43 5.82
CA GLY A 102 -4.43 -1.02 5.83
C GLY A 102 -4.23 -1.64 7.22
N PRO A 103 -4.44 -2.96 7.35
CA PRO A 103 -4.23 -3.71 8.59
C PRO A 103 -2.78 -3.67 9.08
N ALA A 104 -2.59 -3.85 10.38
CA ALA A 104 -1.27 -4.10 10.96
C ALA A 104 -0.66 -5.41 10.43
N LEU A 105 0.61 -5.37 10.00
CA LEU A 105 1.27 -6.52 9.37
C LEU A 105 2.00 -7.45 10.35
N GLY A 106 2.13 -7.06 11.61
CA GLY A 106 2.73 -7.88 12.66
C GLY A 106 2.06 -9.24 12.75
N GLY A 107 2.85 -10.31 12.66
CA GLY A 107 2.36 -11.69 12.73
C GLY A 107 1.53 -12.14 11.51
N ILE A 108 1.65 -11.48 10.35
CA ILE A 108 0.88 -11.86 9.14
C ILE A 108 1.07 -13.32 8.73
N THR A 109 2.26 -13.88 8.93
CA THR A 109 2.57 -15.29 8.63
C THR A 109 1.84 -16.29 9.53
N LYS A 110 1.29 -15.84 10.67
CA LYS A 110 0.38 -16.64 11.52
C LYS A 110 -1.05 -16.62 11.01
N ARG A 111 -1.42 -15.63 10.17
CA ARG A 111 -2.78 -15.46 9.64
C ARG A 111 -2.93 -16.04 8.23
N ARG A 112 -1.89 -15.96 7.40
CA ARG A 112 -1.88 -16.48 6.02
C ARG A 112 -0.51 -17.06 5.67
N THR A 113 -0.52 -18.08 4.81
CA THR A 113 0.69 -18.69 4.28
C THR A 113 1.39 -17.76 3.29
N VAL A 114 2.70 -17.87 3.15
CA VAL A 114 3.46 -17.06 2.16
C VAL A 114 2.99 -17.35 0.74
N ALA A 115 2.64 -18.60 0.43
CA ALA A 115 2.08 -18.98 -0.87
C ALA A 115 0.80 -18.19 -1.21
N TRP A 116 0.04 -17.78 -0.20
CA TRP A 116 -1.11 -16.89 -0.39
C TRP A 116 -0.69 -15.40 -0.39
N LEU A 117 0.25 -15.02 0.46
CA LEU A 117 0.70 -13.63 0.60
C LEU A 117 1.40 -13.10 -0.65
N ILE A 118 2.20 -13.91 -1.36
CA ILE A 118 2.91 -13.46 -2.57
C ILE A 118 1.93 -12.95 -3.64
N PRO A 119 0.94 -13.73 -4.12
CA PRO A 119 -0.01 -13.23 -5.11
C PRO A 119 -0.88 -12.09 -4.57
N TRP A 120 -1.21 -12.08 -3.28
CA TRP A 120 -1.93 -10.98 -2.64
C TRP A 120 -1.14 -9.66 -2.67
N ILE A 121 0.14 -9.70 -2.29
CA ILE A 121 1.03 -8.53 -2.28
C ILE A 121 1.24 -8.02 -3.69
N LYS A 122 1.46 -8.91 -4.67
CA LYS A 122 1.66 -8.50 -6.08
C LYS A 122 0.40 -7.87 -6.68
N ASN A 123 -0.78 -8.44 -6.43
CA ASN A 123 -2.04 -7.91 -6.93
C ASN A 123 -3.26 -8.39 -6.11
N SER A 124 -3.61 -7.64 -5.07
CA SER A 124 -4.76 -7.97 -4.20
C SER A 124 -6.09 -7.99 -4.97
N SER A 125 -6.28 -7.09 -5.93
CA SER A 125 -7.52 -6.99 -6.71
C SER A 125 -7.81 -8.27 -7.49
N LYS A 126 -6.78 -8.94 -8.04
CA LYS A 126 -6.92 -10.24 -8.69
C LYS A 126 -7.34 -11.33 -7.71
N VAL A 127 -6.79 -11.34 -6.49
CA VAL A 127 -7.17 -12.32 -5.46
C VAL A 127 -8.61 -12.07 -5.00
N VAL A 128 -9.01 -10.82 -4.79
CA VAL A 128 -10.41 -10.46 -4.48
C VAL A 128 -11.35 -10.90 -5.62
N ALA A 129 -10.99 -10.61 -6.87
CA ALA A 129 -11.78 -10.96 -8.04
C ALA A 129 -11.89 -12.48 -8.28
N SER A 130 -10.93 -13.27 -7.80
CA SER A 130 -11.01 -14.73 -7.84
C SER A 130 -12.08 -15.31 -6.91
N GLY A 131 -12.60 -14.51 -5.99
CA GLY A 131 -13.62 -14.94 -5.02
C GLY A 131 -13.04 -15.57 -3.74
N ASP A 132 -11.73 -15.44 -3.46
CA ASP A 132 -11.15 -15.87 -2.19
C ASP A 132 -11.89 -15.19 -1.02
N GLU A 133 -12.52 -16.00 -0.15
CA GLU A 133 -13.43 -15.51 0.88
C GLU A 133 -12.74 -14.55 1.86
N TYR A 134 -11.47 -14.82 2.19
CA TYR A 134 -10.71 -13.98 3.10
C TYR A 134 -10.37 -12.63 2.45
N ALA A 135 -9.92 -12.64 1.19
CA ALA A 135 -9.66 -11.47 0.39
C ALA A 135 -10.91 -10.58 0.27
N VAL A 136 -12.05 -11.17 -0.09
CA VAL A 136 -13.33 -10.45 -0.24
C VAL A 136 -13.77 -9.86 1.10
N LYS A 137 -13.69 -10.64 2.19
CA LYS A 137 -14.02 -10.14 3.53
C LYS A 137 -13.13 -8.96 3.92
N LEU A 138 -11.81 -9.10 3.75
CA LEU A 138 -10.84 -8.06 4.09
C LEU A 138 -11.06 -6.80 3.24
N TYR A 139 -11.32 -6.94 1.94
CA TYR A 139 -11.62 -5.83 1.05
C TYR A 139 -12.86 -5.05 1.51
N ASN A 140 -13.93 -5.74 1.91
CA ASN A 140 -15.13 -5.10 2.44
C ASN A 140 -14.90 -4.43 3.81
N GLU A 141 -14.15 -5.06 4.71
CA GLU A 141 -13.81 -4.52 6.03
C GLU A 141 -13.03 -3.20 5.92
N TYR A 142 -12.19 -3.07 4.90
CA TYR A 142 -11.38 -1.88 4.62
C TYR A 142 -12.04 -0.95 3.60
N GLN A 143 -13.38 -0.88 3.62
CA GLN A 143 -14.18 0.06 2.81
C GLN A 143 -13.89 -0.01 1.31
N LYS A 144 -13.53 -1.19 0.82
CA LYS A 144 -13.20 -1.44 -0.59
C LYS A 144 -12.00 -0.61 -1.06
N GLN A 145 -11.10 -0.24 -0.15
CA GLN A 145 -9.86 0.44 -0.49
C GLN A 145 -8.95 -0.50 -1.29
N GLN A 146 -8.48 -0.02 -2.44
CA GLN A 146 -7.61 -0.79 -3.33
C GLN A 146 -6.16 -0.70 -2.88
N MET A 147 -5.51 -1.85 -2.70
CA MET A 147 -4.06 -1.91 -2.59
C MET A 147 -3.47 -1.88 -4.00
N PRO A 148 -2.47 -1.03 -4.29
CA PRO A 148 -1.84 -0.98 -5.61
C PRO A 148 -1.30 -2.34 -6.06
N SER A 149 -1.21 -2.54 -7.37
CA SER A 149 -0.48 -3.69 -7.91
C SER A 149 1.00 -3.35 -8.04
N PHE A 150 1.86 -4.26 -7.61
CA PHE A 150 3.30 -4.06 -7.62
C PHE A 150 3.97 -5.03 -8.60
N GLN A 151 4.95 -4.53 -9.36
CA GLN A 151 5.79 -5.31 -10.27
C GLN A 151 7.03 -5.83 -9.53
N LEU A 152 6.80 -6.63 -8.49
CA LEU A 152 7.87 -7.26 -7.70
C LEU A 152 8.31 -8.57 -8.36
N SER A 153 9.61 -8.83 -8.34
CA SER A 153 10.17 -10.15 -8.63
C SER A 153 9.88 -11.11 -7.47
N ASP A 154 9.87 -12.41 -7.78
CA ASP A 154 9.77 -13.47 -6.76
C ASP A 154 11.11 -13.72 -6.05
#